data_AF-A0A0F2QM71-F1
#
_entry.id   AF-A0A0F2QM71-F1
#
_cell.length_a   1.000
_cell.length_b   1.000
_cell.length_c   1.000
_cell.angle_alpha   90.00
_cell.angle_beta   90.00
_cell.angle_gamma   90.00
#
_symmetry.space_group_name_H-M   'P 1'
#
loop_
_entity.id
_entity.type
_entity.pdbx_description
1 polymer ?
#
loop_
_entity_poly.entity_id
_entity_poly.type
_entity_poly.pdbx_seq_one_letter_code
_entity_poly.pdbx_strand_id
1 'polypeptide(L)'
;MTNEPEHGSLTAAGDDIVRGMNRLGMVIDLSHMSEAGAFRALELSTLPVLFTHTHISSAHSYHPRFISLELAKAAADAGGVIGAWPSGIEISDLAGYADRIFQLIDLLGIDHVCLGTDMDANYKPVFDDYRRLPDLVALLKRKGMSDAELAAFLGGNFLRVWRANEAARSA
;
A
#
# COMPACT_ATOMS: atom_id res chain seq x y z
N MET A 1 8.23 11.56 3.39
CA MET A 1 7.87 10.99 4.69
C MET A 1 7.05 11.97 5.51
N THR A 2 6.62 11.59 6.72
CA THR A 2 5.97 12.54 7.64
C THR A 2 6.96 13.54 8.23
N ASN A 3 8.25 13.18 8.36
CA ASN A 3 9.36 14.03 8.83
C ASN A 3 10.63 13.78 7.99
N GLU A 4 11.69 14.56 8.20
CA GLU A 4 13.01 14.25 7.64
C GLU A 4 13.58 12.96 8.27
N PRO A 5 14.28 12.10 7.50
CA PRO A 5 14.92 10.91 8.06
C PRO A 5 16.03 11.28 9.05
N GLU A 6 15.97 10.74 10.28
CA GLU A 6 17.07 10.83 11.25
C GLU A 6 18.27 9.94 10.86
N HIS A 7 18.02 8.91 10.05
CA HIS A 7 19.01 7.96 9.57
C HIS A 7 18.93 7.80 8.04
N GLY A 8 20.06 7.53 7.40
CA GLY A 8 20.13 7.36 5.94
C GLY A 8 19.41 6.11 5.42
N SER A 9 19.19 5.11 6.27
CA SER A 9 18.42 3.88 5.99
C SER A 9 18.05 3.22 7.34
N LEU A 10 17.66 1.94 7.34
CA LEU A 10 17.56 1.16 8.57
C LEU A 10 18.89 1.14 9.34
N THR A 11 18.78 1.22 10.66
CA THR A 11 19.92 0.96 11.54
C THR A 11 20.21 -0.54 11.60
N ALA A 12 21.35 -0.94 12.18
CA ALA A 12 21.65 -2.36 12.42
C ALA A 12 20.55 -3.05 13.25
N ALA A 13 19.98 -2.34 14.24
CA ALA A 13 18.84 -2.86 15.00
C ALA A 13 17.57 -2.98 14.13
N GLY A 14 17.35 -2.04 13.20
CA GLY A 14 16.25 -2.11 12.22
C GLY A 14 16.36 -3.32 11.30
N ASP A 15 17.57 -3.62 10.81
CA ASP A 15 17.83 -4.84 10.04
C ASP A 15 17.44 -6.11 10.82
N ASP A 16 17.81 -6.19 12.10
CA ASP A 16 17.50 -7.33 12.96
C ASP A 16 16.00 -7.43 13.27
N ILE A 17 15.31 -6.29 13.39
CA ILE A 17 13.85 -6.25 13.52
C ILE A 17 13.20 -6.83 12.27
N VAL A 18 13.57 -6.39 11.06
CA VAL A 18 12.99 -6.93 9.80
C VAL A 18 13.14 -8.44 9.74
N ARG A 19 14.35 -8.97 10.02
CA ARG A 19 14.58 -10.43 10.07
C ARG A 19 13.74 -11.10 11.14
N GLY A 20 13.57 -10.47 12.30
CA GLY A 20 12.69 -10.94 13.38
C GLY A 20 11.23 -11.00 12.97
N MET A 21 10.73 -9.99 12.25
CA MET A 21 9.37 -9.94 11.72
C MET A 21 9.12 -11.12 10.78
N ASN A 22 10.03 -11.40 9.84
CA ASN A 22 9.88 -12.57 8.97
C ASN A 22 9.90 -13.90 9.74
N ARG A 23 10.81 -14.08 10.72
CA ARG A 23 10.83 -15.30 11.56
C ARG A 23 9.53 -15.54 12.31
N LEU A 24 8.82 -14.47 12.67
CA LEU A 24 7.54 -14.53 13.39
C LEU A 24 6.33 -14.58 12.45
N GLY A 25 6.53 -14.49 11.13
CA GLY A 25 5.45 -14.35 10.15
C GLY A 25 4.63 -13.07 10.34
N MET A 26 5.27 -12.00 10.84
CA MET A 26 4.62 -10.69 10.96
C MET A 26 4.74 -9.93 9.65
N VAL A 27 3.61 -9.46 9.13
CA VAL A 27 3.56 -8.60 7.94
C VAL A 27 4.29 -7.29 8.24
N ILE A 28 5.23 -6.92 7.36
CA ILE A 28 5.98 -5.66 7.45
C ILE A 28 5.19 -4.59 6.69
N ASP A 29 4.81 -3.51 7.39
CA ASP A 29 4.25 -2.31 6.78
C ASP A 29 5.33 -1.25 6.58
N LEU A 30 5.45 -0.76 5.34
CA LEU A 30 6.43 0.23 4.92
C LEU A 30 5.82 1.64 4.73
N SER A 31 4.51 1.81 4.99
CA SER A 31 3.92 3.15 5.10
C SER A 31 4.72 4.02 6.07
N HIS A 32 4.89 5.29 5.74
CA HIS A 32 5.69 6.29 6.47
C HIS A 32 7.21 6.15 6.41
N MET A 33 7.73 5.01 5.95
CA MET A 33 9.17 4.77 5.89
C MET A 33 9.88 5.66 4.85
N SER A 34 11.18 5.90 5.04
CA SER A 34 12.00 6.58 4.03
C SER A 34 12.21 5.64 2.87
N GLU A 35 12.42 6.15 1.66
CA GLU A 35 12.67 5.27 0.51
C GLU A 35 13.88 4.38 0.75
N ALA A 36 14.98 4.94 1.24
CA ALA A 36 16.19 4.17 1.55
C ALA A 36 15.95 3.10 2.64
N GLY A 37 15.09 3.37 3.62
CA GLY A 37 14.70 2.39 4.63
C GLY A 37 13.79 1.31 4.06
N ALA A 38 12.84 1.67 3.20
CA ALA A 38 11.89 0.75 2.57
C ALA A 38 12.59 -0.19 1.59
N PHE A 39 13.52 0.32 0.76
CA PHE A 39 14.38 -0.52 -0.07
C PHE A 39 15.20 -1.48 0.79
N ARG A 40 15.80 -1.01 1.89
CA ARG A 40 16.56 -1.88 2.79
C ARG A 40 15.68 -2.96 3.44
N ALA A 41 14.47 -2.61 3.84
CA ALA A 41 13.51 -3.59 4.36
C ALA A 41 13.12 -4.62 3.29
N LEU A 42 12.91 -4.21 2.03
CA LEU A 42 12.65 -5.11 0.91
C LEU A 42 13.82 -6.05 0.61
N GLU A 43 15.06 -5.55 0.63
CA GLU A 43 16.26 -6.37 0.46
C GLU A 43 16.39 -7.48 1.51
N LEU A 44 15.96 -7.18 2.74
CA LEU A 44 16.07 -8.10 3.87
C LEU A 44 14.85 -9.02 4.00
N SER A 45 13.68 -8.57 3.55
CA SER A 45 12.45 -9.31 3.73
C SER A 45 12.41 -10.52 2.82
N THR A 46 12.23 -11.71 3.40
CA THR A 46 12.01 -12.94 2.65
C THR A 46 10.52 -13.21 2.38
N LEU A 47 9.65 -12.31 2.83
CA LEU A 47 8.19 -12.43 2.74
C LEU A 47 7.57 -11.16 2.14
N PRO A 48 6.38 -11.26 1.52
CA PRO A 48 5.69 -10.10 0.98
C PRO A 48 5.41 -9.02 2.02
N VAL A 49 5.62 -7.76 1.63
CA VAL A 49 5.39 -6.57 2.46
C VAL A 49 4.07 -5.87 2.11
N LEU A 50 3.71 -4.90 2.91
CA LEU A 50 2.52 -4.07 2.73
C LEU A 50 2.94 -2.60 2.74
N PHE A 51 2.30 -1.77 1.91
CA PHE A 51 2.11 -0.36 2.22
C PHE A 51 0.65 -0.19 2.56
N THR A 52 0.32 0.01 3.83
CA THR A 52 -1.08 0.13 4.29
C THR A 52 -1.84 1.30 3.65
N HIS A 53 -1.17 2.43 3.38
CA HIS A 53 -1.77 3.62 2.76
C HIS A 53 -0.71 4.55 2.17
N THR A 54 -0.71 4.68 0.85
CA THR A 54 0.15 5.63 0.12
C THR A 54 -0.35 5.86 -1.32
N HIS A 55 0.34 6.75 -2.05
CA HIS A 55 0.26 6.88 -3.50
C HIS A 55 1.65 6.87 -4.13
N ILE A 56 1.68 6.81 -5.45
CA ILE A 56 2.92 6.84 -6.23
C ILE A 56 3.16 8.25 -6.75
N SER A 57 4.36 8.77 -6.50
CA SER A 57 4.83 10.04 -7.04
C SER A 57 5.01 9.98 -8.57
N SER A 58 4.79 11.10 -9.25
CA SER A 58 5.07 11.27 -10.67
C SER A 58 5.69 12.64 -10.94
N ALA A 59 6.07 12.92 -12.19
CA ALA A 59 6.60 14.24 -12.60
C ALA A 59 5.66 15.42 -12.26
N HIS A 60 4.35 15.17 -12.11
CA HIS A 60 3.35 16.20 -11.85
C HIS A 60 2.62 16.02 -10.50
N SER A 61 3.04 15.02 -9.71
CA SER A 61 2.37 14.64 -8.47
C SER A 61 3.44 14.26 -7.45
N TYR A 62 3.64 15.12 -6.46
CA TYR A 62 4.67 14.90 -5.44
C TYR A 62 4.14 15.31 -4.08
N HIS A 63 4.20 14.35 -3.16
CA HIS A 63 3.95 14.60 -1.76
C HIS A 63 4.90 13.73 -0.94
N PRO A 64 5.42 14.20 0.20
CA PRO A 64 6.31 13.40 1.02
C PRO A 64 5.72 12.02 1.41
N ARG A 65 4.40 11.88 1.54
CA ARG A 65 3.77 10.58 1.84
C ARG A 65 3.65 9.63 0.65
N PHE A 66 3.97 10.07 -0.56
CA PHE A 66 3.98 9.24 -1.75
C PHE A 66 5.35 8.57 -1.92
N ILE A 67 5.35 7.39 -2.53
CA ILE A 67 6.55 6.61 -2.82
C ILE A 67 6.92 6.72 -4.30
N SER A 68 8.17 6.51 -4.66
CA SER A 68 8.59 6.38 -6.06
C SER A 68 7.91 5.19 -6.74
N LEU A 69 7.74 5.30 -8.06
CA LEU A 69 7.28 4.17 -8.87
C LEU A 69 8.24 2.98 -8.79
N GLU A 70 9.53 3.24 -8.63
CA GLU A 70 10.56 2.22 -8.45
C GLU A 70 10.32 1.41 -7.17
N LEU A 71 10.12 2.08 -6.03
CA LEU A 71 9.83 1.41 -4.77
C LEU A 71 8.51 0.64 -4.81
N ALA A 72 7.48 1.21 -5.44
CA ALA A 72 6.19 0.54 -5.60
C ALA A 72 6.30 -0.74 -6.44
N LYS A 73 7.06 -0.71 -7.54
CA LYS A 73 7.32 -1.88 -8.38
C LYS A 73 8.17 -2.92 -7.65
N ALA A 74 9.21 -2.51 -6.93
CA ALA A 74 10.03 -3.44 -6.15
C ALA A 74 9.18 -4.18 -5.08
N ALA A 75 8.24 -3.48 -4.44
CA ALA A 75 7.31 -4.10 -3.51
C ALA A 75 6.33 -5.06 -4.21
N ALA A 76 5.81 -4.69 -5.37
CA ALA A 76 4.94 -5.56 -6.18
C ALA A 76 5.68 -6.83 -6.65
N ASP A 77 6.89 -6.70 -7.18
CA ASP A 77 7.74 -7.81 -7.64
C ASP A 77 8.07 -8.77 -6.49
N ALA A 78 8.20 -8.27 -5.25
CA ALA A 78 8.35 -9.07 -4.03
C ALA A 78 7.02 -9.70 -3.53
N GLY A 79 5.94 -9.59 -4.30
CA GLY A 79 4.62 -10.11 -3.96
C GLY A 79 3.81 -9.23 -3.00
N GLY A 80 4.29 -8.03 -2.67
CA GLY A 80 3.62 -7.09 -1.77
C GLY A 80 2.38 -6.43 -2.37
N VAL A 81 1.74 -5.55 -1.60
CA VAL A 81 0.55 -4.78 -2.03
C VAL A 81 0.61 -3.33 -1.56
N ILE A 82 -0.02 -2.44 -2.31
CA ILE A 82 -0.15 -1.00 -2.03
C ILE A 82 -1.60 -0.66 -1.71
N GLY A 83 -1.82 -0.13 -0.51
CA GLY A 83 -3.10 0.37 -0.03
C GLY A 83 -3.45 1.71 -0.68
N ALA A 84 -4.49 1.71 -1.49
CA ALA A 84 -5.03 2.91 -2.10
C ALA A 84 -5.62 3.83 -1.03
N TRP A 85 -5.05 5.03 -0.91
CA TRP A 85 -5.35 5.98 0.17
C TRP A 85 -6.31 7.09 -0.28
N PRO A 86 -7.50 7.27 0.32
CA PRO A 86 -8.45 8.30 -0.08
C PRO A 86 -8.12 9.69 0.51
N SER A 87 -6.85 10.06 0.56
CA SER A 87 -6.42 11.38 1.05
C SER A 87 -6.79 12.49 0.10
N GLY A 88 -7.20 13.65 0.58
CA GLY A 88 -7.47 14.84 -0.26
C GLY A 88 -6.21 15.49 -0.86
N ILE A 89 -5.12 14.73 -1.02
CA ILE A 89 -3.90 15.17 -1.69
C ILE A 89 -4.10 14.88 -3.17
N GLU A 90 -4.33 15.95 -3.95
CA GLU A 90 -4.54 15.91 -5.41
C GLU A 90 -5.79 15.14 -5.88
N ILE A 91 -6.65 14.69 -4.96
CA ILE A 91 -7.99 14.17 -5.26
C ILE A 91 -9.01 14.97 -4.44
N SER A 92 -10.18 15.23 -5.03
CA SER A 92 -11.19 16.11 -4.45
C SER A 92 -12.50 15.42 -4.08
N ASP A 93 -12.72 14.21 -4.58
CA ASP A 93 -13.97 13.47 -4.38
C ASP A 93 -13.78 11.95 -4.56
N LEU A 94 -14.88 11.21 -4.43
CA LEU A 94 -14.91 9.76 -4.59
C LEU A 94 -14.53 9.30 -6.01
N ALA A 95 -14.78 10.13 -7.03
CA ALA A 95 -14.39 9.84 -8.41
C ALA A 95 -12.87 9.94 -8.59
N GLY A 96 -12.24 10.97 -8.04
CA GLY A 96 -10.79 11.09 -8.00
C GLY A 96 -10.13 9.95 -7.24
N TYR A 97 -10.74 9.47 -6.15
CA TYR A 97 -10.25 8.27 -5.46
C TYR A 97 -10.34 7.02 -6.34
N ALA A 98 -11.45 6.82 -7.04
CA ALA A 98 -11.58 5.71 -7.99
C ALA A 98 -10.55 5.81 -9.12
N ASP A 99 -10.34 6.99 -9.71
CA ASP A 99 -9.32 7.21 -10.74
C ASP A 99 -7.91 6.88 -10.22
N ARG A 100 -7.61 7.23 -8.97
CA ARG A 100 -6.34 6.89 -8.33
C ARG A 100 -6.17 5.40 -8.10
N ILE A 101 -7.24 4.67 -7.76
CA ILE A 101 -7.22 3.20 -7.67
C ILE A 101 -6.86 2.60 -9.04
N PHE A 102 -7.51 3.04 -10.12
CA PHE A 102 -7.19 2.56 -11.47
C PHE A 102 -5.76 2.90 -11.88
N GLN A 103 -5.26 4.09 -11.53
CA GLN A 103 -3.86 4.45 -11.79
C GLN A 103 -2.89 3.48 -11.10
N LEU A 104 -3.14 3.09 -9.85
CA LEU A 104 -2.31 2.10 -9.15
C LEU A 104 -2.37 0.74 -9.85
N ILE A 105 -3.57 0.32 -10.28
CA ILE A 105 -3.77 -0.95 -11.00
C ILE A 105 -3.04 -0.94 -12.34
N ASP A 106 -3.09 0.15 -13.10
CA ASP A 106 -2.40 0.27 -14.39
C ASP A 106 -0.88 0.19 -14.21
N LEU A 107 -0.35 0.69 -13.09
CA LEU A 107 1.09 0.72 -12.82
C LEU A 107 1.63 -0.59 -12.24
N LEU A 108 0.84 -1.30 -11.43
CA LEU A 108 1.30 -2.42 -10.62
C LEU A 108 0.57 -3.74 -10.89
N GLY A 109 -0.59 -3.70 -11.56
CA GLY A 109 -1.50 -4.83 -11.70
C GLY A 109 -2.46 -4.98 -10.51
N ILE A 110 -3.65 -5.53 -10.78
CA ILE A 110 -4.72 -5.68 -9.77
C ILE A 110 -4.27 -6.44 -8.53
N ASP A 111 -3.40 -7.45 -8.68
CA ASP A 111 -2.94 -8.30 -7.57
C ASP A 111 -2.12 -7.55 -6.51
N HIS A 112 -1.68 -6.33 -6.81
CA HIS A 112 -0.78 -5.53 -5.99
C HIS A 112 -1.43 -4.26 -5.43
N VAL A 113 -2.75 -4.11 -5.57
CA VAL A 113 -3.50 -2.96 -5.03
C VAL A 113 -4.56 -3.45 -4.05
N CYS A 114 -4.66 -2.81 -2.88
CA CYS A 114 -5.70 -3.11 -1.89
C CYS A 114 -6.34 -1.84 -1.32
N LEU A 115 -7.44 -1.99 -0.59
CA LEU A 115 -8.08 -0.89 0.13
C LEU A 115 -7.22 -0.43 1.33
N GLY A 116 -6.88 0.86 1.41
CA GLY A 116 -6.03 1.44 2.47
C GLY A 116 -6.54 2.79 2.96
N THR A 117 -7.64 2.81 3.71
CA THR A 117 -8.45 4.03 3.92
C THR A 117 -7.82 5.10 4.82
N ASP A 118 -6.98 4.69 5.78
CA ASP A 118 -6.49 5.58 6.86
C ASP A 118 -7.67 6.27 7.60
N MET A 119 -8.79 5.54 7.76
CA MET A 119 -10.03 6.06 8.35
C MET A 119 -9.76 6.71 9.72
N ASP A 120 -10.46 7.81 10.00
CA ASP A 120 -10.33 8.62 11.23
C ASP A 120 -9.00 9.35 11.44
N ALA A 121 -7.97 9.11 10.61
CA ALA A 121 -6.68 9.81 10.64
C ALA A 121 -6.33 10.50 9.31
N ASN A 122 -7.18 10.36 8.30
CA ASN A 122 -6.90 10.81 6.94
C ASN A 122 -6.86 12.34 6.80
N TYR A 123 -5.97 12.84 5.95
CA TYR A 123 -5.89 14.25 5.57
C TYR A 123 -6.96 14.59 4.52
N LYS A 124 -7.94 15.42 4.88
CA LYS A 124 -9.02 15.89 3.99
C LYS A 124 -9.67 14.73 3.20
N PRO A 125 -10.20 13.70 3.87
CA PRO A 125 -10.63 12.48 3.20
C PRO A 125 -11.68 12.74 2.13
N VAL A 126 -11.55 12.05 1.00
CA VAL A 126 -12.59 11.98 -0.03
C VAL A 126 -13.48 10.74 0.09
N PHE A 127 -13.11 9.86 1.02
CA PHE A 127 -13.87 8.72 1.53
C PHE A 127 -13.63 8.62 3.04
N ASP A 128 -14.67 8.89 3.82
CA ASP A 128 -14.61 9.19 5.25
C ASP A 128 -15.62 8.37 6.09
N ASP A 129 -16.32 7.43 5.46
CA ASP A 129 -17.36 6.66 6.09
C ASP A 129 -17.56 5.30 5.43
N TYR A 130 -17.45 4.21 6.21
CA TYR A 130 -17.66 2.86 5.69
C TYR A 130 -19.09 2.61 5.21
N ARG A 131 -20.09 3.41 5.61
CA ARG A 131 -21.45 3.37 5.04
C ARG A 131 -21.45 3.71 3.54
N ARG A 132 -20.41 4.37 3.04
CA ARG A 132 -20.22 4.72 1.62
C ARG A 132 -19.44 3.68 0.83
N LEU A 133 -19.00 2.57 1.46
CA LEU A 133 -18.33 1.49 0.76
C LEU A 133 -19.15 0.94 -0.44
N PRO A 134 -20.49 0.79 -0.36
CA PRO A 134 -21.30 0.43 -1.52
C PRO A 134 -21.21 1.43 -2.67
N ASP A 135 -21.06 2.73 -2.40
CA ASP A 135 -20.92 3.76 -3.43
C ASP A 135 -19.59 3.62 -4.17
N LEU A 136 -18.51 3.36 -3.43
CA LEU A 136 -17.19 3.08 -3.99
C LEU A 136 -17.24 1.83 -4.88
N VAL A 137 -17.81 0.74 -4.38
CA VAL A 137 -17.95 -0.52 -5.14
C VAL A 137 -18.75 -0.30 -6.41
N ALA A 138 -19.90 0.37 -6.32
CA ALA A 138 -20.73 0.66 -7.48
C ALA A 138 -20.00 1.53 -8.51
N LEU A 139 -19.19 2.49 -8.05
CA LEU A 139 -18.38 3.35 -8.91
C LEU A 139 -17.27 2.58 -9.62
N LEU A 140 -16.51 1.75 -8.90
CA LEU A 140 -15.47 0.91 -9.48
C LEU A 140 -16.03 -0.07 -10.53
N LYS A 141 -17.19 -0.69 -10.25
CA LYS A 141 -17.93 -1.51 -11.23
C LYS A 141 -18.29 -0.73 -12.49
N ARG A 142 -18.87 0.47 -12.34
CA ARG A 142 -19.23 1.33 -13.48
C ARG A 142 -18.02 1.72 -14.33
N LYS A 143 -16.84 1.83 -13.72
CA LYS A 143 -15.58 2.15 -14.41
C LYS A 143 -14.89 0.92 -15.02
N GLY A 144 -15.45 -0.28 -14.84
CA GLY A 144 -15.02 -1.50 -15.55
C GLY A 144 -14.37 -2.57 -14.68
N MET A 145 -14.26 -2.38 -13.36
CA MET A 145 -13.71 -3.40 -12.48
C MET A 145 -14.68 -4.59 -12.36
N SER A 146 -14.19 -5.79 -12.65
CA SER A 146 -14.96 -7.04 -12.52
C SER A 146 -15.19 -7.41 -11.05
N ASP A 147 -16.13 -8.32 -10.80
CA ASP A 147 -16.41 -8.82 -9.44
C ASP A 147 -15.19 -9.54 -8.82
N ALA A 148 -14.38 -10.21 -9.65
CA ALA A 148 -13.15 -10.86 -9.20
C ALA A 148 -12.08 -9.84 -8.78
N GLU A 149 -11.88 -8.79 -9.58
CA GLU A 149 -10.94 -7.71 -9.26
C GLU A 149 -11.40 -6.92 -8.03
N LEU A 150 -12.71 -6.68 -7.87
CA LEU A 150 -13.26 -6.07 -6.65
C LEU A 150 -12.99 -6.92 -5.42
N ALA A 151 -13.20 -8.24 -5.49
CA ALA A 151 -12.91 -9.14 -4.38
C ALA A 151 -11.41 -9.14 -4.03
N ALA A 152 -10.55 -9.09 -5.05
CA ALA A 152 -9.10 -8.95 -4.88
C ALA A 152 -8.75 -7.64 -4.16
N PHE A 153 -9.22 -6.50 -4.68
CA PHE A 153 -8.96 -5.16 -4.15
C PHE A 153 -9.48 -4.96 -2.72
N LEU A 154 -10.73 -5.37 -2.44
CA LEU A 154 -11.38 -5.14 -1.13
C LEU A 154 -10.76 -5.94 0.02
N GLY A 155 -10.01 -7.00 -0.27
CA GLY A 155 -9.34 -7.77 0.77
C GLY A 155 -8.59 -9.01 0.30
N GLY A 156 -8.91 -9.58 -0.86
CA GLY A 156 -8.24 -10.78 -1.38
C GLY A 156 -6.71 -10.63 -1.47
N ASN A 157 -6.24 -9.48 -1.94
CA ASN A 157 -4.81 -9.19 -2.08
C ASN A 157 -4.10 -9.05 -0.73
N PHE A 158 -4.73 -8.41 0.24
CA PHE A 158 -4.21 -8.36 1.62
C PHE A 158 -4.17 -9.77 2.23
N LEU A 159 -5.23 -10.57 2.07
CA LEU A 159 -5.28 -11.94 2.57
C LEU A 159 -4.19 -12.82 1.94
N ARG A 160 -3.83 -12.60 0.67
CA ARG A 160 -2.70 -13.28 0.01
C ARG A 160 -1.38 -12.95 0.71
N VAL A 161 -1.12 -11.68 1.00
CA VAL A 161 0.08 -11.22 1.73
C VAL A 161 0.12 -11.76 3.16
N TRP A 162 -1.00 -11.66 3.90
CA TRP A 162 -1.10 -12.22 5.25
C TRP A 162 -0.80 -13.72 5.23
N ARG A 163 -1.50 -14.52 4.43
CA ARG A 163 -1.31 -15.97 4.39
C ARG A 163 0.12 -16.38 4.05
N ALA A 164 0.79 -15.66 3.14
CA ALA A 164 2.20 -15.90 2.84
C ALA A 164 3.09 -15.69 4.07
N ASN A 165 2.81 -14.66 4.88
CA ASN A 165 3.55 -14.39 6.11
C ASN A 165 3.21 -15.40 7.22
N GLU A 166 1.93 -15.76 7.39
CA GLU A 166 1.50 -16.74 8.39
C GLU A 166 2.08 -18.14 8.14
N ALA A 167 2.12 -18.57 6.87
CA ALA A 167 2.69 -19.87 6.51
C ALA A 167 4.17 -20.00 6.91
N ALA A 168 4.94 -18.91 6.79
CA ALA A 168 6.35 -18.89 7.14
C ALA A 168 6.62 -19.02 8.65
N ARG A 169 5.67 -18.61 9.50
CA ARG A 169 5.76 -18.84 10.96
C ARG A 169 5.69 -20.33 11.32
N SER A 170 5.01 -21.12 10.49
CA SER A 170 4.72 -22.53 10.76
C SER A 170 5.70 -23.50 10.10
N ALA A 171 6.67 -22.97 9.35
CA ALA A 171 7.72 -23.72 8.64
C ALA A 171 9.00 -23.80 9.48
#